data_AF-A0A957SCX4-F1
#
_entry.id   AF-A0A957SCX4-F1
#
_cell.length_a   1.000
_cell.length_b   1.000
_cell.length_c   1.000
_cell.angle_alpha   90.00
_cell.angle_beta   90.00
_cell.angle_gamma   90.00
#
_symmetry.space_group_name_H-M   'P 1'
#
loop_
_entity.id
_entity.type
_entity.pdbx_description
1 polymer ?
#
loop_
_entity_poly.entity_id
_entity_poly.type
_entity_poly.pdbx_seq_one_letter_code
_entity_poly.pdbx_strand_id
1 'polypeptide(L)'
;HRCGVLNYRREEIVMHTFNSEAAALQALNDIHQENSLREEATNYLGSNPSPANLERLVAALEDSYFGVRWAAAVALAKAGEAALVPMLYALSHGSSAWLREGAHHVFCYSRNASVSKQTYDLLKAMRGPASDVATMSLASQLLASIEE
;
A
#
# COMPACT_ATOMS: atom_id res chain seq x y z
N HIS A 1 -1.80 19.35 -11.29
CA HIS A 1 -1.65 19.00 -9.86
C HIS A 1 -0.19 18.69 -9.57
N ARG A 2 0.53 19.62 -8.94
CA ARG A 2 1.91 19.41 -8.49
C ARG A 2 1.85 18.39 -7.35
N CYS A 3 2.19 17.14 -7.64
CA CYS A 3 2.41 16.13 -6.63
C CYS A 3 3.54 16.67 -5.74
N GLY A 4 3.19 17.02 -4.50
CA GLY A 4 4.12 17.60 -3.55
C GLY A 4 5.26 16.62 -3.34
N VAL A 5 6.41 16.93 -3.93
CA VAL A 5 7.68 16.28 -3.62
C VAL A 5 7.98 16.67 -2.18
N LEU A 6 7.46 15.89 -1.23
CA LEU A 6 7.97 15.91 0.13
C LEU A 6 9.41 15.42 0.02
N ASN A 7 10.31 16.40 0.09
CA ASN A 7 11.74 16.22 0.23
C ASN A 7 12.01 15.41 1.51
N TYR A 8 11.84 14.09 1.48
CA TYR A 8 12.66 13.20 2.28
C TYR A 8 14.05 13.20 1.65
N ARG A 9 14.78 14.30 1.90
CA ARG A 9 16.20 14.38 1.61
C ARG A 9 16.87 13.18 2.28
N ARG A 10 17.54 12.39 1.45
CA ARG A 10 18.78 11.64 1.72
C ARG A 10 18.81 10.78 2.98
N GLU A 11 18.85 9.47 2.74
CA GLU A 11 19.82 8.54 3.33
C GLU A 11 19.94 8.54 4.87
N GLU A 12 19.61 7.39 5.48
CA GLU A 12 20.01 6.99 6.83
C GLU A 12 19.38 7.72 8.03
N ILE A 13 18.11 7.43 8.32
CA ILE A 13 17.70 7.18 9.72
C ILE A 13 16.68 6.03 9.70
N VAL A 14 17.17 4.78 9.61
CA VAL A 14 16.39 3.67 10.16
C VAL A 14 16.59 3.80 11.67
N MET A 15 15.74 4.57 12.33
CA MET A 15 15.73 4.57 13.78
C MET A 15 15.29 3.16 14.17
N HIS A 16 16.10 2.46 14.97
CA HIS A 16 15.82 1.09 15.39
C HIS A 16 14.76 1.08 16.51
N THR A 17 13.61 1.75 16.33
CA THR A 17 12.59 1.80 17.40
C THR A 17 11.88 0.45 17.55
N PHE A 18 11.73 -0.30 16.46
CA PHE A 18 11.15 -1.64 16.48
C PHE A 18 12.22 -2.73 16.36
N ASN A 19 12.16 -3.68 17.28
CA ASN A 19 13.00 -4.88 17.30
C ASN A 19 12.20 -6.18 17.07
N SER A 20 10.89 -6.08 16.87
CA SER A 20 10.02 -7.22 16.57
C SER A 20 8.82 -6.84 15.71
N GLU A 21 8.39 -7.78 14.87
CA GLU A 21 7.18 -7.66 14.05
C GLU A 21 5.94 -7.42 14.92
N ALA A 22 5.81 -8.15 16.03
CA ALA A 22 4.66 -8.01 16.93
C ALA A 22 4.52 -6.59 17.49
N ALA A 23 5.64 -5.97 17.92
CA ALA A 23 5.61 -4.60 18.44
C ALA A 23 5.25 -3.57 17.35
N ALA A 24 5.79 -3.74 16.13
CA ALA A 24 5.47 -2.87 15.02
C ALA A 24 3.99 -3.00 14.60
N LEU A 25 3.48 -4.22 14.51
CA LEU A 25 2.06 -4.46 14.24
C LEU A 25 1.16 -3.84 15.30
N GLN A 26 1.51 -3.97 16.59
CA GLN A 26 0.75 -3.37 17.67
C GLN A 26 0.73 -1.84 17.55
N ALA A 27 1.87 -1.21 17.30
CA ALA A 27 1.97 0.23 17.15
C ALA A 27 1.17 0.74 15.94
N LEU A 28 1.24 0.06 14.80
CA LEU A 28 0.49 0.43 13.60
C LEU A 28 -1.04 0.29 13.79
N ASN A 29 -1.49 -0.70 14.56
CA ASN A 29 -2.91 -0.97 14.75
C ASN A 29 -3.59 -0.06 15.79
N ASP A 30 -2.81 0.59 16.64
CA ASP A 30 -3.33 1.47 17.68
C ASP A 30 -3.47 2.90 17.13
N ILE A 31 -4.70 3.26 16.80
CA ILE A 31 -5.08 4.58 16.26
C ILE A 31 -4.74 5.74 17.22
N HIS A 32 -4.54 5.46 18.51
CA HIS A 32 -4.20 6.46 19.51
C HIS A 32 -2.68 6.66 19.66
N GLN A 33 -1.86 5.85 18.99
CA GLN A 33 -0.41 6.05 18.98
C GLN A 33 0.00 7.31 18.22
N GLU A 34 1.21 7.77 18.51
CA GLU A 34 1.81 8.87 17.77
C GLU A 34 1.92 8.52 16.29
N ASN A 35 1.54 9.47 15.44
CA ASN A 35 1.59 9.35 13.98
C ASN A 35 2.99 8.97 13.47
N SER A 36 4.03 9.53 14.10
CA SER A 36 5.45 9.21 13.84
C SER A 36 5.77 7.75 14.16
N LEU A 37 5.26 7.22 15.28
CA LEU A 37 5.48 5.83 15.69
C LEU A 37 4.78 4.84 14.74
N ARG A 38 3.57 5.17 14.28
CA ARG A 38 2.87 4.37 13.26
C ARG A 38 3.60 4.40 11.91
N GLU A 39 4.11 5.56 11.49
CA GLU A 39 4.90 5.70 10.26
C GLU A 39 6.18 4.85 10.34
N GLU A 40 6.85 4.88 11.49
CA GLU A 40 8.05 4.09 11.72
C GLU A 40 7.76 2.58 11.77
N ALA A 41 6.67 2.18 12.41
CA ALA A 41 6.20 0.79 12.39
C ALA A 41 5.93 0.31 10.96
N THR A 42 5.29 1.16 10.15
CA THR A 42 5.02 0.90 8.74
C THR A 42 6.32 0.70 7.95
N ASN A 43 7.32 1.56 8.16
CA ASN A 43 8.64 1.44 7.54
C ASN A 43 9.37 0.14 7.97
N TYR A 44 9.27 -0.23 9.25
CA TYR A 44 9.85 -1.47 9.77
C TYR A 44 9.22 -2.70 9.10
N LEU A 45 7.88 -2.77 9.08
CA LEU A 45 7.15 -3.87 8.43
C LEU A 45 7.43 -3.93 6.93
N GLY A 46 7.53 -2.79 6.26
CA GLY A 46 7.90 -2.71 4.85
C GLY A 46 9.32 -3.18 4.53
N SER A 47 10.24 -3.07 5.50
CA SER A 47 11.60 -3.60 5.38
C SER A 47 11.68 -5.10 5.70
N ASN A 48 10.64 -5.67 6.30
CA ASN A 48 10.53 -7.08 6.68
C ASN A 48 9.26 -7.69 6.05
N PRO A 49 9.18 -7.79 4.72
CA PRO A 49 7.96 -8.23 4.05
C PRO A 49 7.65 -9.69 4.38
N SER A 50 6.46 -9.91 4.93
CA SER A 50 5.81 -11.22 5.11
C SER A 50 4.37 -11.09 4.57
N PRO A 51 3.68 -12.19 4.22
CA PRO A 51 2.29 -12.11 3.77
C PRO A 51 1.40 -11.33 4.76
N ALA A 52 1.55 -11.60 6.07
CA ALA A 52 0.82 -10.89 7.12
C ALA A 52 1.17 -9.39 7.18
N ASN A 53 2.45 -9.05 7.01
CA ASN A 53 2.88 -7.64 7.00
C ASN A 53 2.35 -6.91 5.76
N LEU A 54 2.33 -7.56 4.59
CA LEU A 54 1.79 -6.97 3.37
C LEU A 54 0.29 -6.67 3.50
N GLU A 55 -0.50 -7.58 4.06
CA GLU A 55 -1.91 -7.32 4.36
C GLU A 55 -2.10 -6.09 5.26
N ARG A 56 -1.24 -5.94 6.28
CA ARG A 56 -1.30 -4.76 7.17
C ARG A 56 -0.84 -3.48 6.51
N LEU A 57 0.17 -3.55 5.65
CA LEU A 57 0.59 -2.39 4.86
C LEU A 57 -0.52 -1.95 3.90
N VAL A 58 -1.31 -2.88 3.33
CA VAL A 58 -2.48 -2.53 2.51
C VAL A 58 -3.52 -1.79 3.35
N ALA A 59 -3.84 -2.25 4.56
CA ALA A 59 -4.73 -1.54 5.47
C ALA A 59 -4.21 -0.14 5.85
N ALA A 60 -2.89 0.01 6.01
CA ALA A 60 -2.24 1.28 6.33
C ALA A 60 -2.32 2.34 5.20
N LEU A 61 -2.72 1.97 3.98
CA LEU A 61 -3.06 2.93 2.92
C LEU A 61 -4.27 3.80 3.27
N GLU A 62 -5.07 3.38 4.26
CA GLU A 62 -6.24 4.11 4.75
C GLU A 62 -5.98 4.82 6.08
N ASP A 63 -4.75 4.84 6.58
CA ASP A 63 -4.42 5.54 7.82
C ASP A 63 -4.75 7.04 7.69
N SER A 64 -5.24 7.64 8.77
CA SER A 64 -5.57 9.06 8.84
C SER A 64 -4.37 9.98 8.55
N TYR A 65 -3.16 9.54 8.88
CA TYR A 65 -1.93 10.32 8.75
C TYR A 65 -1.24 10.06 7.42
N PHE A 66 -0.88 11.15 6.73
CA PHE A 66 -0.27 11.10 5.41
C PHE A 66 1.07 10.34 5.39
N GLY A 67 1.90 10.50 6.41
CA GLY A 67 3.20 9.83 6.49
C GLY A 67 3.09 8.31 6.49
N VAL A 68 2.11 7.76 7.24
CA VAL A 68 1.82 6.32 7.29
C VAL A 68 1.38 5.82 5.91
N ARG A 69 0.41 6.50 5.27
CA ARG A 69 -0.06 6.10 3.94
C ARG A 69 1.07 6.11 2.90
N TRP A 70 1.94 7.12 2.96
CA TRP A 70 3.09 7.22 2.06
C TRP A 70 4.10 6.09 2.30
N ALA A 71 4.46 5.84 3.57
CA ALA A 71 5.35 4.74 3.94
C ALA A 71 4.80 3.37 3.47
N ALA A 72 3.50 3.14 3.68
CA ALA A 72 2.81 1.94 3.23
C ALA A 72 2.87 1.79 1.71
N ALA A 73 2.57 2.86 0.96
CA ALA A 73 2.62 2.84 -0.49
C ALA A 73 4.03 2.55 -1.02
N VAL A 74 5.06 3.15 -0.42
CA VAL A 74 6.46 2.90 -0.78
C VAL A 74 6.85 1.46 -0.48
N ALA A 75 6.47 0.92 0.67
CA ALA A 75 6.74 -0.45 1.07
C ALA A 75 6.10 -1.47 0.10
N LEU A 76 4.82 -1.30 -0.21
CA LEU A 76 4.09 -2.16 -1.14
C LEU A 76 4.66 -2.08 -2.56
N ALA A 77 5.03 -0.89 -3.03
CA ALA A 77 5.65 -0.72 -4.34
C ALA A 77 7.01 -1.42 -4.45
N LYS A 78 7.78 -1.45 -3.36
CA LYS A 78 9.04 -2.22 -3.26
C LYS A 78 8.81 -3.72 -3.21
N ALA A 79 7.74 -4.18 -2.55
CA ALA A 79 7.38 -5.59 -2.47
C ALA A 79 6.98 -6.18 -3.84
N GLY A 80 6.49 -5.35 -4.76
CA GLY A 80 6.24 -5.76 -6.14
C GLY A 80 5.14 -6.81 -6.26
N GLU A 81 5.44 -7.94 -6.90
CA GLU A 81 4.44 -9.02 -7.13
C GLU A 81 3.89 -9.60 -5.83
N ALA A 82 4.67 -9.65 -4.75
CA ALA A 82 4.20 -10.16 -3.47
C ALA A 82 3.04 -9.33 -2.89
N ALA A 83 2.97 -8.04 -3.24
CA ALA A 83 1.89 -7.15 -2.81
C ALA A 83 0.64 -7.24 -3.69
N LEU A 84 0.69 -7.88 -4.87
CA LEU A 84 -0.44 -7.91 -5.80
C LEU A 84 -1.67 -8.58 -5.20
N VAL A 85 -1.53 -9.81 -4.70
CA VAL A 85 -2.65 -10.58 -4.13
C VAL A 85 -3.35 -9.82 -3.00
N PRO A 86 -2.66 -9.37 -1.92
CA PRO A 86 -3.33 -8.64 -0.83
C PRO A 86 -3.93 -7.31 -1.29
N MET A 87 -3.32 -6.61 -2.25
CA MET A 87 -3.90 -5.37 -2.80
C MET A 87 -5.17 -5.64 -3.62
N LEU A 88 -5.15 -6.64 -4.50
CA LEU A 88 -6.31 -6.99 -5.32
C LEU A 88 -7.47 -7.49 -4.47
N TYR A 89 -7.18 -8.26 -3.41
CA TYR A 89 -8.17 -8.66 -2.43
C TYR A 89 -8.82 -7.45 -1.74
N ALA A 90 -8.03 -6.48 -1.28
CA ALA A 90 -8.57 -5.28 -0.65
C ALA A 90 -9.39 -4.43 -1.64
N LEU A 91 -8.94 -4.29 -2.89
CA LEU A 91 -9.62 -3.54 -3.93
C LEU A 91 -10.91 -4.20 -4.43
N SER A 92 -11.03 -5.52 -4.38
CA SER A 92 -12.24 -6.24 -4.77
C SER A 92 -13.35 -6.15 -3.73
N HIS A 93 -13.00 -5.94 -2.46
CA HIS A 93 -13.96 -5.86 -1.35
C HIS A 93 -14.17 -4.43 -0.83
N GLY A 94 -13.27 -3.49 -1.15
CA GLY A 94 -13.28 -2.12 -0.66
C GLY A 94 -13.71 -1.09 -1.69
N SER A 95 -14.64 -0.20 -1.32
CA SER A 95 -15.04 0.97 -2.13
C SER A 95 -14.38 2.28 -1.68
N SER A 96 -13.37 2.20 -0.80
CA SER A 96 -12.70 3.36 -0.22
C SER A 96 -11.92 4.16 -1.26
N ALA A 97 -12.16 5.47 -1.33
CA ALA A 97 -11.41 6.36 -2.20
C ALA A 97 -9.93 6.45 -1.79
N TRP A 98 -9.64 6.35 -0.50
CA TRP A 98 -8.27 6.37 0.04
C TRP A 98 -7.49 5.13 -0.39
N LEU A 99 -8.11 3.95 -0.30
CA LEU A 99 -7.51 2.70 -0.77
C LEU A 99 -7.21 2.75 -2.27
N ARG A 100 -8.14 3.28 -3.08
CA ARG A 100 -7.93 3.43 -4.54
C ARG A 100 -6.80 4.40 -4.86
N GLU A 101 -6.74 5.56 -4.21
CA GLU A 101 -5.67 6.54 -4.43
C GLU A 101 -4.31 5.96 -4.00
N GLY A 102 -4.26 5.31 -2.83
CA GLY A 102 -3.07 4.64 -2.32
C GLY A 102 -2.59 3.52 -3.26
N ALA A 103 -3.49 2.64 -3.69
CA ALA A 103 -3.17 1.57 -4.62
C ALA A 103 -2.72 2.10 -5.99
N HIS A 104 -3.36 3.16 -6.49
CA HIS A 104 -2.92 3.84 -7.70
C HIS A 104 -1.46 4.32 -7.57
N HIS A 105 -1.10 4.95 -6.44
CA HIS A 105 0.28 5.36 -6.20
C HIS A 105 1.23 4.16 -6.17
N VAL A 106 0.89 3.09 -5.46
CA VAL A 106 1.71 1.87 -5.40
C VAL A 106 2.01 1.34 -6.80
N PHE A 107 0.99 1.18 -7.65
CA PHE A 107 1.18 0.64 -9.00
C PHE A 107 1.97 1.59 -9.90
N CYS A 108 1.82 2.92 -9.76
CA CYS A 108 2.63 3.89 -10.48
C CYS A 108 4.09 3.95 -10.02
N TYR A 109 4.36 3.74 -8.72
CA TYR A 109 5.71 3.73 -8.17
C TYR A 109 6.40 2.37 -8.27
N SER A 110 5.65 1.30 -8.53
CA SER A 110 6.19 -0.03 -8.79
C SER A 110 7.09 0.02 -10.01
N ARG A 111 8.37 -0.34 -9.81
CA ARG A 111 9.34 -0.48 -10.92
C ARG A 111 9.26 -1.85 -11.59
N ASN A 112 8.30 -2.70 -11.17
CA ASN A 112 8.14 -4.03 -11.72
C ASN A 112 7.25 -3.99 -12.96
N ALA A 113 7.86 -4.22 -14.12
CA ALA A 113 7.17 -4.20 -15.42
C ALA A 113 6.04 -5.25 -15.52
N SER A 114 6.16 -6.38 -14.85
CA SER A 114 5.12 -7.42 -14.77
C SER A 114 3.90 -6.87 -14.03
N VAL A 115 4.10 -6.30 -12.84
CA VAL A 115 3.05 -5.65 -12.04
C VAL A 115 2.37 -4.54 -12.85
N SER A 116 3.14 -3.66 -13.50
CA SER A 116 2.59 -2.58 -14.32
C SER A 116 1.75 -3.08 -15.48
N LYS A 117 2.17 -4.17 -16.15
CA LYS A 117 1.42 -4.77 -17.25
C LYS A 117 0.13 -5.40 -16.76
N GLN A 118 0.17 -6.16 -15.67
CA GLN A 118 -1.00 -6.82 -15.08
C GLN A 118 -2.04 -5.81 -14.58
N THR A 119 -1.58 -4.68 -14.02
CA THR A 119 -2.45 -3.68 -13.37
C THR A 119 -2.87 -2.54 -14.30
N TYR A 120 -2.49 -2.56 -15.58
CA TYR A 120 -2.72 -1.46 -16.52
C TYR A 120 -4.21 -1.08 -16.66
N ASP A 121 -5.07 -2.06 -16.90
CA ASP A 121 -6.51 -1.82 -17.06
C ASP A 121 -7.17 -1.41 -15.73
N LEU A 122 -6.70 -2.00 -14.63
CA LEU A 122 -7.13 -1.65 -13.27
C LEU A 122 -6.81 -0.18 -12.94
N LEU A 123 -5.59 0.28 -13.26
CA LEU A 123 -5.14 1.66 -13.08
C LEU A 123 -6.02 2.66 -13.85
N LYS A 124 -6.41 2.30 -15.07
CA LYS A 124 -7.30 3.13 -15.90
C LYS A 124 -8.69 3.25 -15.28
N ALA A 125 -9.21 2.16 -14.72
CA ALA A 125 -10.52 2.14 -14.08
C ALA A 125 -10.58 2.98 -12.78
N MET A 126 -9.48 3.05 -12.03
CA MET A 126 -9.41 3.81 -10.77
C MET A 126 -9.65 5.33 -10.92
N ARG A 127 -9.48 5.90 -12.12
CA ARG A 127 -9.64 7.34 -12.40
C ARG A 127 -10.93 7.71 -13.15
N GLY A 128 -11.77 6.73 -13.48
CA GLY A 128 -12.98 6.93 -14.30
C GLY A 128 -14.25 7.25 -13.50
N PRO A 129 -15.33 7.70 -14.17
CA PRO A 129 -16.66 7.68 -13.57
C PRO A 129 -17.05 6.24 -13.19
N ALA A 130 -17.71 6.05 -12.04
CA ALA A 130 -17.97 4.74 -11.45
C ALA A 130 -16.68 3.93 -11.15
N SER A 131 -15.59 4.63 -10.79
CA SER A 131 -14.30 4.02 -10.42
C SER A 131 -14.44 3.00 -9.29
N ASP A 132 -15.41 3.16 -8.40
CA ASP A 132 -15.71 2.21 -7.33
C ASP A 132 -16.05 0.81 -7.89
N VAL A 133 -17.13 0.71 -8.65
CA VAL A 133 -17.62 -0.57 -9.19
C VAL A 133 -16.64 -1.15 -10.22
N ALA A 134 -16.08 -0.29 -11.08
CA ALA A 134 -15.14 -0.72 -12.11
C ALA A 134 -13.83 -1.26 -11.51
N THR A 135 -13.28 -0.60 -10.48
CA THR A 135 -12.08 -1.09 -9.78
C THR A 135 -12.35 -2.41 -9.08
N MET A 136 -13.47 -2.54 -8.37
CA MET A 136 -13.81 -3.80 -7.68
C MET A 136 -13.92 -4.97 -8.67
N SER A 137 -14.68 -4.79 -9.76
CA SER A 137 -14.86 -5.86 -10.76
C SER A 137 -13.54 -6.30 -11.40
N LEU A 138 -12.68 -5.36 -11.79
CA LEU A 138 -11.40 -5.68 -12.42
C LEU A 138 -10.41 -6.27 -11.42
N ALA A 139 -10.41 -5.80 -10.17
CA ALA A 139 -9.58 -6.38 -9.12
C ALA A 139 -9.96 -7.85 -8.87
N SER A 140 -11.25 -8.17 -8.81
CA SER A 140 -11.74 -9.55 -8.66
C SER A 140 -11.34 -10.44 -9.83
N GLN A 141 -11.46 -9.94 -11.06
CA GLN A 141 -11.09 -10.70 -12.27
C GLN A 141 -9.59 -10.98 -12.32
N LEU A 142 -8.78 -9.97 -12.00
CA LEU A 142 -7.32 -10.11 -11.99
C LEU A 142 -6.88 -11.06 -10.88
N LEU A 143 -7.49 -10.98 -9.69
CA LEU A 143 -7.22 -11.91 -8.59
C LEU A 143 -7.49 -13.37 -9.00
N ALA A 144 -8.66 -13.63 -9.59
CA ALA A 144 -8.99 -14.97 -10.09
C ALA A 144 -7.99 -15.49 -11.13
N SER A 145 -7.48 -14.62 -12.01
CA SER A 145 -6.48 -15.01 -13.02
C SER A 145 -5.08 -15.30 -12.48
N ILE A 146 -4.76 -14.82 -11.28
CA ILE A 146 -3.46 -15.05 -10.62
C ILE A 146 -3.50 -16.33 -9.77
N GLU A 147 -4.68 -16.71 -9.30
CA GLU A 147 -4.90 -17.91 -8.47
C GLU A 147 -5.14 -19.20 -9.28
N GLU A 148 -5.43 -19.08 -10.58
CA GLU A 148 -5.51 -20.19 -11.56
C GLU A 148 -4.13 -20.66 -12.05
#